data_AF-A0A7C4DVF5-F1
#
_entry.id   AF-A0A7C4DVF5-F1
#
_cell.length_a   1.000
_cell.length_b   1.000
_cell.length_c   1.000
_cell.angle_alpha   90.00
_cell.angle_beta   90.00
_cell.angle_gamma   90.00
#
_symmetry.space_group_name_H-M   'P 1'
#
loop_
_entity.id
_entity.type
_entity.pdbx_description
1 polymer ?
#
loop_
_entity_poly.entity_id
_entity_poly.type
_entity_poly.pdbx_seq_one_letter_code
_entity_poly.pdbx_strand_id
1 'polypeptide(L)' 'FLELFPEDCGKRLEIYHKNGPRTPVKLHTGHEVYVRFYGMKLEEAKGILNKLTLHGAIPEPLRVARLLARGIMKMLYAN' A
#
# COMPACT_ATOMS: atom_id res chain seq x y z
N PHE A 1 -16.50 5.88 -8.87
CA PHE A 1 -16.90 4.74 -8.01
C PHE A 1 -18.22 4.16 -8.48
N LEU A 2 -19.29 4.95 -8.57
CA LEU A 2 -20.61 4.48 -9.01
C LEU A 2 -20.61 3.83 -10.40
N GLU A 3 -19.93 4.44 -11.39
CA GLU A 3 -19.86 3.86 -12.75
C GLU A 3 -18.98 2.61 -12.86
N LEU A 4 -17.96 2.48 -12.00
CA LEU A 4 -16.97 1.40 -12.09
C LEU A 4 -17.34 0.18 -11.24
N PHE A 5 -18.16 0.37 -10.20
CA PHE A 5 -18.51 -0.65 -9.22
C PHE A 5 -19.98 -0.53 -8.79
N PRO A 6 -20.94 -0.60 -9.73
CA PRO A 6 -22.34 -0.29 -9.44
C PRO A 6 -22.97 -1.22 -8.40
N GLU A 7 -22.54 -2.48 -8.32
CA GLU A 7 -23.13 -3.51 -7.47
C GLU A 7 -22.71 -3.42 -6.00
N ASP A 8 -21.49 -2.95 -5.70
CA ASP A 8 -20.93 -2.94 -4.34
C ASP A 8 -20.41 -1.55 -3.89
N CYS A 9 -20.75 -0.49 -4.63
CA CYS A 9 -20.29 0.88 -4.40
C CYS A 9 -20.48 1.34 -2.95
N GLY A 10 -21.68 1.15 -2.37
CA GLY A 10 -21.99 1.59 -1.01
C GLY A 10 -21.08 0.96 0.04
N LYS A 11 -20.85 -0.35 -0.07
CA LYS A 11 -19.96 -1.09 0.84
C LYS A 11 -18.50 -0.66 0.68
N ARG A 12 -18.05 -0.41 -0.54
CA ARG A 12 -16.69 0.10 -0.82
C ARG A 12 -16.45 1.47 -0.21
N LEU A 13 -17.42 2.38 -0.34
CA LEU A 13 -17.38 3.70 0.27
C LEU A 13 -17.32 3.61 1.79
N GLU A 14 -18.19 2.78 2.39
CA GLU A 14 -18.18 2.55 3.84
C GLU A 14 -16.80 2.08 4.34
N ILE A 15 -16.20 1.07 3.67
CA ILE A 15 -14.85 0.58 4.01
C ILE A 15 -13.80 1.69 3.81
N TYR A 16 -13.91 2.46 2.73
CA TYR A 16 -12.98 3.55 2.45
C TYR A 16 -13.00 4.59 3.58
N HIS A 17 -14.19 4.96 4.06
CA HIS A 17 -14.34 5.88 5.20
C HIS A 17 -13.80 5.28 6.50
N LYS A 18 -14.03 3.99 6.76
CA LYS A 18 -13.50 3.28 7.95
C LYS A 18 -11.98 3.26 8.01
N ASN A 19 -11.29 3.35 6.88
CA ASN A 19 -9.82 3.37 6.86
C ASN A 19 -9.21 4.65 7.48
N GLY A 20 -9.99 5.71 7.69
CA GLY A 20 -9.52 6.94 8.32
C GLY A 20 -8.43 7.70 7.52
N PRO A 21 -7.85 8.75 8.13
CA PRO A 21 -6.81 9.56 7.49
C PRO A 21 -5.50 8.78 7.30
N ARG A 22 -4.60 9.33 6.48
CA ARG A 22 -3.23 8.81 6.33
C ARG A 22 -2.26 9.74 7.04
N THR A 23 -1.20 9.18 7.62
CA THR A 23 -0.13 9.93 8.29
C THR A 23 1.10 10.00 7.39
N PRO A 24 1.67 11.19 7.11
CA PRO A 24 2.92 11.29 6.38
C PRO A 24 4.10 10.81 7.23
N VAL A 25 5.00 10.04 6.64
CA VAL A 25 6.22 9.51 7.26
C VAL A 25 7.38 9.67 6.31
N LYS A 26 8.46 10.30 6.79
CA LYS A 26 9.73 10.36 6.07
C LYS A 26 10.58 9.14 6.38
N LEU A 27 10.94 8.39 5.33
CA LEU A 27 11.80 7.22 5.39
C LEU A 27 13.28 7.61 5.45
N HIS A 28 14.14 6.67 5.89
CA HIS A 28 15.60 6.86 5.87
C HIS A 28 16.17 7.04 4.46
N THR A 29 15.48 6.51 3.44
CA THR A 29 15.77 6.70 2.02
C THR A 29 15.48 8.12 1.52
N GLY A 30 14.95 9.00 2.38
CA GLY A 30 14.62 10.38 2.06
C GLY A 30 13.23 10.59 1.44
N HIS A 31 12.49 9.52 1.16
CA HIS A 31 11.16 9.60 0.55
C HIS A 31 10.07 9.77 1.61
N GLU A 32 9.01 10.51 1.26
CA GLU A 32 7.82 10.66 2.10
C GLU A 32 6.74 9.67 1.63
N VAL A 33 6.16 8.93 2.58
CA VAL A 33 5.08 7.97 2.33
C VAL A 33 3.90 8.24 3.25
N TYR A 34 2.69 7.95 2.76
CA TYR A 34 1.44 8.15 3.50
C TYR A 34 0.93 6.81 4.00
N VAL A 35 0.92 6.61 5.32
CA VAL A 35 0.68 5.32 5.93
C VAL A 35 -0.59 5.31 6.78
N ARG A 36 -1.17 4.13 6.91
CA ARG A 36 -2.15 3.79 7.94
C ARG A 36 -1.56 2.61 8.70
N PHE A 37 -1.68 2.64 10.03
CA PHE A 37 -1.12 1.62 10.90
C PHE A 37 -2.15 1.33 11.99
N TYR A 38 -2.28 0.04 12.34
CA TYR A 38 -3.30 -0.45 13.26
C TYR A 38 -2.62 -1.25 14.36
N GLY A 39 -3.04 -1.02 15.61
CA GLY A 39 -2.52 -1.76 16.77
C GLY A 39 -1.06 -1.44 17.13
N MET A 40 -0.51 -0.32 16.64
CA MET A 40 0.87 0.10 16.93
C MET A 40 0.99 1.62 16.95
N LYS A 41 2.11 2.12 17.50
CA LYS A 41 2.47 3.54 17.48
C LYS A 41 3.12 3.91 16.15
N LEU A 42 3.06 5.20 15.80
CA LEU A 42 3.67 5.74 14.59
C LEU A 42 5.16 5.41 14.48
N GLU A 43 5.91 5.50 15.57
CA GLU A 43 7.35 5.21 15.58
C GLU A 43 7.65 3.72 15.33
N GLU A 44 6.80 2.81 15.80
CA GLU A 44 6.92 1.37 15.51
C GLU A 44 6.68 1.12 14.03
N ALA A 45 5.63 1.72 13.46
CA ALA A 45 5.33 1.64 12.04
C ALA A 45 6.48 2.18 11.18
N LYS A 46 7.02 3.36 11.54
CA LYS A 46 8.18 3.96 10.87
C LYS A 46 9.42 3.08 10.98
N GLY A 47 9.68 2.50 12.15
CA GLY A 47 10.80 1.57 12.37
C GLY A 47 10.69 0.33 11.49
N ILE A 48 9.51 -0.27 11.37
CA ILE A 48 9.25 -1.41 10.48
C ILE A 48 9.44 -1.00 9.02
N LEU A 49 8.87 0.13 8.60
CA LEU A 49 9.02 0.63 7.22
C LEU A 49 10.48 0.85 6.85
N ASN A 50 11.26 1.46 7.73
CA ASN A 50 12.68 1.69 7.50
C ASN A 50 13.48 0.39 7.41
N LYS A 51 13.17 -0.61 8.24
CA LYS A 51 13.81 -1.94 8.18
C LYS A 51 13.48 -2.69 6.89
N LEU A 52 12.26 -2.53 6.37
CA LEU A 52 11.78 -3.26 5.20
C LEU A 52 12.01 -2.54 3.86
N THR A 53 12.39 -1.26 3.89
CA THR A 53 12.59 -0.44 2.69
C THR A 53 14.07 -0.15 2.55
N LEU A 54 14.79 -0.92 1.72
CA LEU A 54 16.23 -0.70 1.52
C LEU A 54 16.49 0.49 0.60
N HIS A 55 15.67 0.64 -0.44
CA HIS A 55 15.76 1.75 -1.39
C HIS A 55 14.38 2.25 -1.83
N GLY A 56 14.31 3.50 -2.28
CA GLY A 56 13.08 4.11 -2.78
C GLY A 56 12.00 4.28 -1.68
N ALA A 57 10.73 4.27 -2.11
CA ALA A 57 9.56 4.52 -1.25
C ALA A 57 8.75 3.24 -0.94
N ILE A 58 9.09 2.11 -1.56
CA ILE A 58 8.28 0.89 -1.53
C ILE A 58 9.06 -0.18 -0.78
N PRO A 59 8.51 -0.78 0.29
CA PRO A 59 9.16 -1.87 1.01
C PRO A 59 9.56 -3.02 0.07
N GLU A 60 10.73 -3.62 0.29
CA GLU A 60 11.27 -4.70 -0.54
C GLU A 60 10.30 -5.88 -0.70
N PRO A 61 9.61 -6.36 0.35
CA PRO A 61 8.64 -7.45 0.18
C PRO A 61 7.50 -7.07 -0.77
N LEU A 62 7.03 -5.83 -0.70
CA LEU A 62 5.98 -5.32 -1.59
C LEU A 62 6.50 -5.14 -3.03
N ARG A 63 7.75 -4.69 -3.18
CA ARG A 63 8.41 -4.56 -4.49
C ARG A 63 8.54 -5.91 -5.18
N VAL A 64 8.98 -6.94 -4.46
CA VAL A 64 9.08 -8.33 -4.97
C VAL A 64 7.69 -8.86 -5.33
N ALA A 65 6.69 -8.70 -4.46
CA ALA A 65 5.32 -9.14 -4.73
C ALA A 65 4.75 -8.48 -6.01
N ARG A 66 5.00 -7.17 -6.21
CA ARG A 66 4.59 -6.46 -7.43
C ARG A 66 5.27 -7.00 -8.69
N LEU A 67 6.56 -7.30 -8.63
CA LEU A 67 7.29 -7.87 -9.77
C LEU A 67 6.74 -9.27 -10.13
N LEU A 68 6.52 -10.12 -9.12
CA LEU A 68 5.95 -11.45 -9.31
C LEU A 68 4.55 -11.38 -9.93
N ALA A 69 3.65 -10.57 -9.35
CA ALA A 69 2.29 -10.41 -9.86
C ALA A 69 2.29 -9.93 -11.32
N ARG A 70 3.17 -8.96 -11.68
CA ARG A 70 3.32 -8.51 -13.08
C ARG A 70 3.81 -9.61 -14.00
N GLY A 71 4.76 -10.44 -13.54
CA GLY A 71 5.25 -11.60 -14.29
C GLY A 71 4.13 -12.60 -14.57
N ILE A 72 3.36 -12.96 -13.54
CA ILE A 72 2.20 -13.86 -13.64
C ILE A 72 1.15 -13.27 -14.59
N MET A 73 0.79 -12.00 -14.43
CA MET A 73 -0.18 -11.33 -15.32
C MET A 73 0.28 -11.36 -16.77
N LYS A 74 1.57 -11.08 -17.03
CA LYS A 74 2.10 -11.16 -18.40
C LYS A 74 2.02 -12.59 -18.93
N MET A 75 2.36 -13.59 -18.14
CA MET A 75 2.29 -14.99 -18.55
C MET A 75 0.85 -15.44 -18.86
N LEU A 76 -0.14 -14.99 -18.09
CA LEU A 76 -1.53 -15.38 -18.27
C LEU A 76 -2.27 -14.63 -19.39
N TYR A 77 -1.87 -13.38 -19.67
CA TYR A 77 -2.62 -12.48 -20.57
C TYR A 77 -1.82 -11.98 -21.78
N ALA A 78 -0.53 -12.32 -21.92
CA ALA A 78 0.21 -12.12 -23.17
C ALA A 78 -0.05 -13.31 -24.10
N ASN A 79 -1.22 -13.29 -24.75
CA ASN A 79 -1.44 -13.92 -26.05
C ASN A 79 -1.67 -12.80 -27.07
#